data_AF-A0A5B7IN73-F1
#
_entry.id   AF-A0A5B7IN73-F1
#
_cell.length_a   1.000
_cell.length_b   1.000
_cell.length_c   1.000
_cell.angle_alpha   90.00
_cell.angle_beta   90.00
_cell.angle_gamma   90.00
#
_symmetry.space_group_name_H-M   'P 1'
#
loop_
_entity.id
_entity.type
_entity.pdbx_description
1 polymer ?
#
loop_
_entity_poly.entity_id
_entity_poly.type
_entity_poly.pdbx_seq_one_letter_code
_entity_poly.pdbx_strand_id
1 'polypeptide(L)' 'MLRRVRQAVYWPGIGGNLQHHRDTCIICNTHSPLQADEPLTLMSLPQYPFQHTVLDLFQLNRQVYLAYADRLKG' A
#
# COMPACT_ATOMS: atom_id res chain seq x y z
N MET A 1 23.13 -1.18 8.06
CA MET A 1 23.80 -2.44 7.65
C MET A 1 25.25 -2.20 7.20
N LEU A 2 25.46 -1.38 6.16
CA LEU A 2 26.79 -1.13 5.55
C LEU A 2 27.90 -0.70 6.54
N ARG A 3 27.57 0.16 7.52
CA ARG A 3 28.51 0.63 8.55
C ARG A 3 29.12 -0.52 9.37
N ARG A 4 28.30 -1.50 9.79
CA ARG A 4 28.76 -2.63 10.62
C ARG A 4 29.66 -3.57 9.83
N VAL A 5 29.31 -3.82 8.58
CA VAL A 5 30.09 -4.70 7.69
C VAL A 5 31.49 -4.12 7.45
N ARG A 6 31.60 -2.81 7.18
CA ARG A 6 32.88 -2.12 6.99
C ARG A 6 33.79 -2.12 8.23
N GLN A 7 33.23 -2.33 9.43
CA GLN A 7 33.99 -2.40 10.67
C GLN A 7 34.53 -3.82 10.96
N ALA A 8 33.97 -4.84 10.30
CA ALA A 8 34.29 -6.25 10.59
C ALA A 8 35.13 -6.91 9.49
N VAL A 9 34.90 -6.55 8.22
CA VAL A 9 35.47 -7.24 7.05
C VAL A 9 35.71 -6.28 5.88
N TYR A 10 36.66 -6.62 5.01
CA TYR A 10 36.98 -5.83 3.81
C TYR A 10 37.24 -6.71 2.60
N TRP A 11 36.64 -6.33 1.47
CA TRP A 11 37.03 -6.75 0.12
C TRP A 11 36.59 -5.69 -0.92
N PRO A 12 37.21 -5.65 -2.11
CA PRO A 12 36.80 -4.75 -3.19
C PRO A 12 35.34 -5.00 -3.60
N GLY A 13 34.51 -3.94 -3.65
CA GLY A 13 33.11 -4.08 -4.09
C GLY A 13 32.10 -4.48 -3.00
N ILE A 14 32.53 -4.64 -1.74
CA ILE A 14 31.67 -5.02 -0.60
C ILE A 14 30.35 -4.24 -0.49
N GLY A 15 30.39 -2.93 -0.80
CA GLY A 15 29.19 -2.11 -0.75
C GLY A 15 28.15 -2.49 -1.81
N GLY A 16 28.61 -2.80 -3.03
CA GLY A 16 27.76 -3.25 -4.12
C GLY A 16 27.17 -4.63 -3.85
N ASN A 17 27.97 -5.57 -3.33
CA ASN A 17 27.47 -6.90 -2.98
C ASN A 17 26.42 -6.85 -1.87
N LEU A 18 26.62 -6.02 -0.84
CA LEU A 18 25.66 -5.88 0.25
C LEU A 18 24.34 -5.27 -0.24
N GLN A 19 24.43 -4.26 -1.11
CA GLN A 19 23.26 -3.62 -1.70
C GLN A 19 22.48 -4.63 -2.56
N HIS A 20 23.18 -5.40 -3.41
CA HIS A 20 22.56 -6.46 -4.21
C HIS A 20 21.90 -7.54 -3.35
N HIS A 21 22.54 -7.98 -2.27
CA HIS A 21 21.96 -8.96 -1.34
C HIS A 21 20.73 -8.41 -0.62
N ARG A 22 20.76 -7.14 -0.19
CA ARG A 22 19.59 -6.48 0.40
C ARG A 22 18.44 -6.38 -0.59
N ASP A 23 18.71 -6.00 -1.84
CA ASP A 23 17.68 -5.79 -2.86
C ASP A 23 17.04 -7.09 -3.36
N THR A 24 17.78 -8.20 -3.32
CA THR A 24 17.29 -9.53 -3.71
C THR A 24 16.68 -10.33 -2.54
N CYS A 25 16.79 -9.84 -1.31
CA CYS A 25 16.26 -10.50 -0.13
C CYS A 25 14.72 -10.42 -0.08
N ILE A 26 14.06 -11.56 -0.30
CA ILE A 26 12.58 -11.66 -0.29
C ILE A 26 12.00 -11.20 1.06
N ILE A 27 12.49 -11.76 2.18
CA ILE A 27 12.02 -11.43 3.53
C ILE A 27 12.15 -9.92 3.81
N CYS A 28 13.29 -9.35 3.43
CA CYS A 28 13.58 -7.93 3.63
C CYS A 28 12.63 -7.04 2.81
N ASN A 29 12.34 -7.41 1.57
CA ASN A 29 11.44 -6.68 0.69
C ASN A 29 9.97 -6.79 1.13
N THR A 30 9.55 -7.96 1.61
CA THR A 30 8.19 -8.19 2.12
C THR A 30 7.90 -7.36 3.37
N HIS A 31 8.86 -7.22 4.28
CA HIS A 31 8.70 -6.47 5.53
C HIS A 31 9.31 -5.08 5.49
N SER A 32 9.66 -4.58 4.30
CA SER A 32 10.23 -3.26 4.14
C SER A 32 9.19 -2.20 4.53
N PRO A 33 9.48 -1.27 5.44
CA PRO A 33 8.57 -0.19 5.84
C PRO A 33 8.37 0.87 4.74
N LEU A 34 8.90 0.64 3.54
CA LEU A 34 8.90 1.56 2.39
C LEU A 34 7.89 1.18 1.30
N GLN A 35 6.94 0.28 1.57
CA GLN A 35 5.80 0.16 0.66
C GLN A 35 5.03 1.49 0.72
N ALA A 36 5.22 2.34 -0.30
CA ALA A 36 4.46 3.57 -0.43
C ALA A 36 2.98 3.20 -0.54
N ASP A 37 2.12 3.96 0.14
CA ASP A 37 0.68 3.81 -0.01
C ASP A 37 0.32 3.88 -1.49
N GLU A 38 -0.61 3.02 -1.91
CA GLU A 38 -1.12 3.06 -3.28
C GLU A 38 -1.68 4.47 -3.56
N PRO A 39 -1.28 5.11 -4.68
CA PRO A 39 -1.75 6.46 -4.98
C PRO A 39 -3.28 6.47 -5.11
N LEU A 40 -3.90 7.47 -4.48
CA LEU A 40 -5.34 7.67 -4.56
C LEU A 40 -5.78 7.84 -6.02
N THR A 41 -6.55 6.88 -6.52
CA THR A 41 -7.13 6.95 -7.86
C THR A 41 -8.51 7.59 -7.79
N LEU A 42 -8.65 8.78 -8.39
CA LEU A 42 -9.93 9.47 -8.48
C LEU A 42 -10.82 8.79 -9.52
N MET A 43 -12.01 8.35 -9.10
CA MET A 43 -13.04 7.86 -10.02
C MET A 43 -13.67 9.03 -10.79
N SER A 44 -14.03 8.79 -12.06
CA SER A 44 -14.76 9.75 -12.87
C SER A 44 -16.14 10.08 -12.27
N LEU A 45 -16.58 11.32 -12.50
CA LEU A 45 -17.92 11.73 -12.11
C LEU A 45 -18.97 11.08 -13.02
N PRO A 46 -20.06 10.55 -12.45
CA PRO A 46 -21.21 10.13 -13.24
C PRO A 46 -21.87 11.33 -13.95
N GLN A 47 -22.48 11.07 -15.10
CA GLN A 47 -23.17 12.03 -15.96
C GLN A 47 -24.69 12.03 -15.74
N TYR A 48 -25.24 10.94 -15.20
CA TYR A 48 -26.67 10.80 -14.91
C TYR A 48 -26.91 10.05 -13.59
N PRO A 49 -28.09 10.24 -12.96
CA PRO A 49 -28.40 9.57 -11.70
C PRO A 49 -28.31 8.05 -11.82
N PHE A 50 -27.82 7.40 -10.78
CA PHE A 50 -27.65 5.95 -10.65
C PHE A 50 -26.66 5.31 -11.63
N GLN A 51 -25.87 6.11 -12.38
CA GLN A 51 -24.79 5.57 -13.20
C GLN A 51 -23.73 4.86 -12.34
N HIS A 52 -23.39 5.47 -11.20
CA HIS A 52 -22.51 4.90 -10.19
C HIS A 52 -23.19 5.01 -8.83
N THR A 53 -23.27 3.90 -8.11
CA THR A 53 -23.89 3.82 -6.78
C THR A 53 -22.89 3.29 -5.78
N VAL A 54 -23.02 3.69 -4.52
CA VAL A 54 -22.20 3.18 -3.43
C VAL A 54 -23.10 2.47 -2.43
N LEU A 55 -22.59 1.35 -1.93
CA LEU A 55 -23.25 0.47 -0.99
C LEU A 55 -22.29 0.16 0.14
N ASP A 56 -22.77 0.24 1.37
CA ASP A 56 -22.00 -0.17 2.53
C ASP A 56 -22.91 -0.87 3.55
N LEU A 57 -22.35 -1.83 4.26
CA LEU A 57 -23.03 -2.55 5.34
C LEU A 57 -22.43 -2.09 6.66
N PHE A 58 -23.26 -1.56 7.54
CA PHE A 58 -22.84 -1.14 8.87
C PHE A 58 -23.77 -1.65 9.94
N GLN A 59 -23.26 -1.73 11.17
CA GLN A 59 -24.02 -2.22 12.32
C GLN A 59 -24.21 -1.09 13.34
N LEU A 60 -25.45 -0.89 13.77
CA LEU A 60 -25.80 0.04 14.84
C LEU A 60 -26.77 -0.66 15.79
N ASN A 61 -26.49 -0.60 17.10
CA ASN A 61 -27.34 -1.23 18.14
C ASN A 61 -27.67 -2.71 17.88
N ARG A 62 -26.67 -3.48 17.39
CA ARG A 62 -26.82 -4.90 17.01
C ARG A 62 -27.76 -5.17 15.82
N GLN A 63 -28.20 -4.14 15.13
CA GLN A 63 -28.95 -4.24 13.88
C GLN A 63 -28.01 -3.94 12.71
N VAL A 64 -28.09 -4.73 11.64
CA VAL A 64 -27.35 -4.51 10.40
C VAL A 64 -28.17 -3.64 9.47
N TYR A 65 -27.55 -2.61 8.91
CA TYR A 65 -28.13 -1.67 7.97
C TYR A 65 -27.33 -1.67 6.67
N LEU A 66 -28.04 -1.36 5.59
CA LEU A 66 -27.45 -1.11 4.29
C LEU A 66 -27.55 0.38 3.98
N ALA A 67 -26.42 1.05 3.86
CA ALA A 67 -26.33 2.38 3.27
C ALA A 67 -26.28 2.25 1.76
N TYR A 68 -27.17 2.94 1.07
CA TYR A 68 -27.17 3.04 -0.40
C TYR A 68 -27.23 4.52 -0.77
N ALA A 69 -26.32 4.95 -1.64
CA ALA A 69 -26.31 6.32 -2.15
C ALA A 69 -25.97 6.36 -3.63
N ASP A 70 -26.51 7.37 -4.31
CA ASP A 70 -26.17 7.69 -5.69
C ASP A 70 -24.92 8.59 -5.70
N ARG A 71 -23.91 8.24 -6.50
CA ARG A 71 -22.66 9.01 -6.52
C ARG A 71 -22.83 10.40 -7.12
N LEU A 72 -23.89 10.65 -7.89
CA LEU A 72 -24.17 11.97 -8.48
C LEU A 72 -24.87 12.91 -7.48
N LYS A 73 -25.90 12.44 -6.77
CA LYS A 73 -26.76 13.28 -5.92
C LYS A 73 -26.62 13.06 -4.40
N GLY A 74 -26.01 11.96 -3.96
CA GLY A 74 -25.97 11.53 -2.57
C GLY A 74 -27.20 10.74 -2.19
#